data_AF-A0A843A3C7-F1
#
_entry.id   AF-A0A843A3C7-F1
#
_cell.length_a   1.000
_cell.length_b   1.000
_cell.length_c   1.000
_cell.angle_alpha   90.00
_cell.angle_beta   90.00
_cell.angle_gamma   90.00
#
_symmetry.space_group_name_H-M   'P 1'
#
loop_
_entity.id
_entity.type
_entity.pdbx_description
1 polymer ?
#
loop_
_entity_poly.entity_id
_entity_poly.type
_entity_poly.pdbx_seq_one_letter_code
_entity_poly.pdbx_strand_id
1 'polypeptide(L)'
;MKIPRKTLPFIGIIFLAFIVLLFSIWDIIYHEQWLERIIALYGILIILTLLFLVSKEKKKPVVKKNVDEFEKSLKGKLHHFKCPSCGGIFAIKKSKHNNKNPFTLTCPDCGTTGTIPSKPSQIIEEIPEKKSINKNFKCETCGEWIMVWAEGADIISDIHVFSCPYCGTKQDMHRT
;
A
#
# COMPACT_ATOMS: atom_id res chain seq x y z
N MET A 1 4.11 27.65 -4.52
CA MET A 1 4.55 26.40 -3.85
C MET A 1 3.65 26.15 -2.65
N LYS A 2 2.70 25.18 -2.72
CA LYS A 2 1.77 24.90 -1.61
C LYS A 2 2.46 23.99 -0.60
N ILE A 3 2.90 24.55 0.52
CA ILE A 3 3.53 23.79 1.61
C ILE A 3 2.43 22.92 2.26
N PRO A 4 2.59 21.59 2.35
CA PRO A 4 1.57 20.73 2.93
C PRO A 4 1.35 21.07 4.41
N ARG A 5 0.09 21.23 4.83
CA ARG A 5 -0.31 21.65 6.20
C ARG A 5 0.26 20.77 7.33
N LYS A 6 0.71 19.55 7.01
CA LYS A 6 1.33 18.58 7.93
C LYS A 6 2.83 18.84 8.19
N THR A 7 3.52 19.63 7.36
CA THR A 7 4.94 20.00 7.56
C THR A 7 5.12 21.35 8.23
N LEU A 8 4.04 22.14 8.36
CA LEU A 8 4.03 23.44 9.02
C LEU A 8 4.64 23.44 10.45
N PRO A 9 4.31 22.50 11.36
CA PRO A 9 4.88 22.52 12.71
C PRO A 9 6.38 22.19 12.72
N PHE A 10 6.84 21.33 11.81
CA PHE A 10 8.25 20.97 11.69
C PHE A 10 9.09 22.13 11.15
N ILE A 11 8.56 22.85 10.16
CA ILE A 11 9.17 24.08 9.64
C ILE A 11 9.23 25.15 10.74
N GLY A 12 8.19 25.25 11.58
CA GLY A 12 8.18 26.14 12.74
C GLY A 12 9.27 25.81 13.77
N ILE A 13 9.49 24.54 14.10
CA ILE A 13 10.55 24.12 15.02
C ILE A 13 11.94 24.41 14.44
N ILE A 14 12.16 24.14 13.15
CA ILE A 14 13.43 24.45 12.47
C ILE A 14 13.70 25.96 12.48
N PHE A 15 12.68 26.76 12.19
CA PHE A 15 12.80 28.22 12.18
C PHE A 15 13.09 28.76 13.59
N LEU A 16 12.42 28.23 14.62
CA LEU A 16 12.68 28.58 16.02
C LEU A 16 14.13 28.23 16.43
N ALA A 17 14.61 27.03 16.06
CA ALA A 17 15.97 26.60 16.33
C ALA A 17 17.00 27.50 15.65
N PHE A 18 16.73 27.94 14.42
CA PHE A 18 17.60 28.88 13.70
C PHE A 18 17.67 30.25 14.39
N ILE A 19 16.55 30.78 14.89
CA ILE A 19 16.52 32.03 15.64
C ILE A 19 17.34 31.91 16.94
N VAL A 20 17.16 30.83 17.70
CA VAL A 20 17.93 30.59 18.95
C VAL A 20 19.43 30.49 18.67
N LEU A 21 19.81 29.88 17.54
CA LEU A 21 21.20 29.81 17.10
C LEU A 21 21.77 31.21 16.82
N LEU A 22 21.03 32.08 16.12
CA LEU A 22 21.46 33.46 15.88
C LEU A 22 21.64 34.25 17.18
N PHE A 23 20.72 34.10 18.15
CA PHE A 23 20.87 34.73 19.47
C PHE A 23 22.09 34.21 20.22
N SER A 24 22.41 32.92 20.12
CA SER A 24 23.60 32.36 20.75
C SER A 24 24.90 32.89 20.14
N ILE A 25 24.94 33.08 18.82
CA ILE A 25 26.10 33.70 18.15
C ILE A 25 26.24 35.16 18.57
N TRP A 26 25.12 35.89 18.67
CA TRP A 26 25.11 37.27 19.13
C TRP A 26 25.65 37.41 20.56
N ASP A 27 25.17 36.58 21.49
CA ASP A 27 25.61 36.58 22.89
C ASP A 27 27.12 36.33 23.03
N ILE A 28 27.66 35.38 22.26
CA ILE A 28 29.10 35.08 22.22
C ILE A 28 29.91 36.29 21.73
N ILE A 29 29.43 37.01 20.70
CA ILE A 29 30.14 38.16 20.12
C ILE A 29 30.14 39.35 21.08
N TYR A 30 29.03 39.58 21.78
CA TYR A 30 28.86 40.75 22.64
C TYR A 30 29.25 40.49 24.11
N HIS A 31 29.72 39.28 24.44
CA HIS A 31 30.14 38.87 25.79
C HIS A 31 29.09 39.16 26.88
N GLU A 32 27.81 39.17 26.54
CA GLU A 32 26.75 39.23 27.52
C GLU A 32 26.66 37.86 28.21
N GLN A 33 26.59 37.82 29.54
CA GLN A 33 26.59 36.57 30.31
C GLN A 33 25.20 35.90 30.36
N TRP A 34 24.48 35.84 29.23
CA TRP A 34 23.11 35.31 29.20
C TRP A 34 23.04 33.80 28.94
N LEU A 35 24.16 33.10 29.18
CA LEU A 35 24.31 31.65 29.01
C LEU A 35 23.17 30.84 29.64
N GLU A 36 22.71 31.21 30.83
CA GLU A 36 21.61 30.51 31.52
C GLU A 36 20.30 30.55 30.72
N ARG A 37 19.99 31.70 30.10
CA ARG A 37 18.77 31.89 29.30
C ARG A 37 18.83 31.12 27.99
N ILE A 38 20.01 31.07 27.37
CA ILE A 38 20.24 30.33 26.12
C ILE A 38 20.11 28.83 26.37
N ILE A 39 20.67 28.32 27.46
CA ILE A 39 20.55 26.90 27.85
C ILE A 39 19.08 26.54 28.09
N ALA A 40 18.31 27.41 28.77
CA ALA A 40 16.88 27.19 28.99
C ALA A 40 16.09 27.11 27.66
N LEU A 41 16.38 27.98 26.69
CA LEU A 41 15.75 27.97 25.37
C LEU A 41 16.06 26.68 24.59
N TYR A 42 17.30 26.21 24.62
CA TYR A 42 17.67 24.93 24.00
C TYR A 42 16.96 23.74 24.68
N GLY A 43 16.81 23.77 26.02
CA GLY A 43 16.03 22.77 26.76
C GLY A 43 14.57 22.68 26.28
N ILE A 44 13.90 23.82 26.09
CA ILE A 44 12.53 23.87 25.56
C ILE A 44 12.47 23.32 24.13
N LEU A 45 13.42 23.66 23.28
CA LEU A 45 13.52 23.16 21.90
C LEU A 45 13.66 21.62 21.85
N ILE A 46 14.50 21.05 22.72
CA ILE A 46 14.68 19.60 22.82
C ILE A 46 13.38 18.92 23.26
N ILE A 47 12.70 19.46 24.28
CA ILE A 47 11.41 18.93 24.75
C ILE A 47 10.36 18.97 23.64
N LEU A 48 10.23 20.09 22.92
CA LEU A 48 9.30 20.23 21.80
C LEU A 48 9.61 19.24 20.67
N THR A 49 10.89 19.01 20.39
CA THR A 49 11.34 18.04 19.38
C THR A 49 11.00 16.62 19.80
N LEU A 50 11.26 16.24 21.06
CA LEU A 50 10.90 14.93 21.60
C LEU A 50 9.38 14.71 21.60
N LEU A 51 8.58 15.69 22.04
CA LEU A 51 7.12 15.64 21.98
C LEU A 51 6.61 15.48 20.55
N PHE A 52 7.25 16.14 19.58
CA PHE A 52 6.92 16.00 18.17
C PHE A 52 7.28 14.62 17.62
N LEU A 53 8.42 14.05 18.00
CA LEU A 53 8.83 12.69 17.63
C LEU A 53 7.87 11.64 18.20
N VAL A 54 7.54 11.73 19.50
CA VAL A 54 6.54 10.86 20.14
C VAL A 54 5.14 11.05 19.53
N SER A 55 4.81 12.27 19.09
CA SER A 55 3.55 12.54 18.37
C SER A 55 3.56 11.98 16.94
N LYS A 56 4.72 11.88 16.29
CA LYS A 56 4.87 11.22 14.98
C LYS A 56 4.80 9.70 15.10
N GLU A 57 5.26 9.12 16.20
CA GLU A 57 5.11 7.70 16.51
C GLU A 57 3.63 7.30 16.72
N LYS A 58 2.75 8.28 16.97
CA LYS A 58 1.28 8.08 16.87
C LYS A 58 0.78 8.16 15.41
N LYS A 59 1.35 7.32 14.54
CA LYS A 59 0.75 6.86 13.28
C LYS A 59 1.18 5.40 13.11
N LYS A 60 0.30 4.42 13.14
CA LYS A 60 -1.07 4.36 12.60
C LYS A 60 -2.00 3.87 13.71
N PRO A 61 -3.27 4.30 13.79
CA PRO A 61 -4.24 3.44 14.44
C PRO A 61 -4.16 2.11 13.70
N VAL A 62 -3.76 1.05 14.40
CA VAL A 62 -4.14 -0.30 14.02
C VAL A 62 -5.65 -0.30 14.21
N VAL A 63 -6.36 0.24 13.23
CA VAL A 63 -7.80 0.11 13.14
C VAL A 63 -7.98 -1.37 12.93
N LYS A 64 -8.23 -2.11 14.01
CA LYS A 64 -8.96 -3.37 14.01
C LYS A 64 -10.36 -3.08 13.45
N LYS A 65 -10.45 -2.63 12.20
CA LYS A 65 -11.71 -2.63 11.45
C LYS A 65 -11.86 -4.07 11.05
N ASN A 66 -12.55 -4.79 11.94
CA ASN A 66 -13.15 -6.10 11.79
C ASN A 66 -12.70 -6.82 10.53
N VAL A 67 -11.75 -7.75 10.70
CA VAL A 67 -11.51 -8.84 9.76
C VAL A 67 -12.86 -9.42 9.29
N ASP A 68 -13.85 -9.48 10.18
CA ASP A 68 -15.22 -9.94 9.90
C ASP A 68 -16.04 -9.03 8.94
N GLU A 69 -15.83 -7.70 8.94
CA GLU A 69 -16.50 -6.78 7.99
C GLU A 69 -15.83 -6.84 6.61
N PHE A 70 -14.50 -6.99 6.56
CA PHE A 70 -13.79 -7.26 5.32
C PHE A 70 -14.11 -8.66 4.78
N GLU A 71 -14.15 -9.69 5.63
CA GLU A 71 -14.59 -11.05 5.28
C GLU A 71 -16.04 -11.06 4.77
N LYS A 72 -16.93 -10.23 5.34
CA LYS A 72 -18.28 -10.04 4.80
C LYS A 72 -18.26 -9.44 3.39
N SER A 73 -17.35 -8.51 3.08
CA SER A 73 -17.16 -8.00 1.71
C SER A 73 -16.51 -9.03 0.77
N LEU A 74 -15.69 -9.96 1.32
CA LEU A 74 -15.08 -11.08 0.61
C LEU A 74 -16.01 -12.29 0.40
N LYS A 75 -17.23 -12.28 0.95
CA LYS A 75 -18.26 -13.31 0.66
C LYS A 75 -18.52 -13.48 -0.85
N GLY A 76 -18.06 -12.52 -1.68
CA GLY A 76 -17.96 -12.61 -3.12
C GLY A 76 -16.64 -13.14 -3.71
N LYS A 77 -15.91 -14.07 -3.08
CA LYS A 77 -14.72 -14.78 -3.66
C LYS A 77 -13.73 -13.90 -4.44
N LEU A 78 -13.58 -12.64 -4.05
CA LEU A 78 -12.74 -11.67 -4.72
C LEU A 78 -11.39 -11.63 -4.01
N HIS A 79 -10.35 -12.12 -4.66
CA HIS A 79 -9.01 -12.14 -4.08
C HIS A 79 -8.14 -11.09 -4.77
N HIS A 80 -7.47 -10.26 -3.98
CA HIS A 80 -6.50 -9.27 -4.46
C HIS A 80 -5.08 -9.84 -4.31
N PHE A 81 -4.25 -9.60 -5.32
CA PHE A 81 -2.88 -10.11 -5.42
C PHE A 81 -1.95 -8.95 -5.76
N LYS A 82 -0.72 -9.02 -5.24
CA LYS A 82 0.35 -8.10 -5.59
C LYS A 82 1.40 -8.84 -6.40
N CYS A 83 1.72 -8.32 -7.58
CA CYS A 83 2.76 -8.87 -8.43
C CYS A 83 4.13 -8.63 -7.79
N PRO A 84 4.97 -9.66 -7.57
CA PRO A 84 6.30 -9.48 -7.01
C PRO A 84 7.27 -8.79 -7.98
N SER A 85 7.01 -8.85 -9.29
CA SER A 85 7.90 -8.28 -10.32
C SER A 85 7.73 -6.78 -10.51
N CYS A 86 6.48 -6.28 -10.55
CA CYS A 86 6.20 -4.86 -10.78
C CYS A 86 5.55 -4.15 -9.59
N GLY A 87 5.15 -4.88 -8.54
CA GLY A 87 4.42 -4.33 -7.40
C GLY A 87 2.96 -3.97 -7.68
N GLY A 88 2.48 -4.18 -8.91
CA GLY A 88 1.12 -3.92 -9.33
C GLY A 88 0.09 -4.81 -8.62
N ILE A 89 -1.11 -4.27 -8.41
CA ILE A 89 -2.18 -4.94 -7.65
C ILE A 89 -3.26 -5.34 -8.64
N PHE A 90 -3.74 -6.56 -8.54
CA PHE A 90 -4.81 -7.06 -9.39
C PHE A 90 -5.75 -7.98 -8.62
N ALA A 91 -6.97 -8.09 -9.09
CA ALA A 91 -7.98 -8.91 -8.46
C ALA A 91 -8.46 -10.03 -9.37
N ILE A 92 -8.81 -11.15 -8.74
CA ILE A 92 -9.33 -12.33 -9.41
C ILE A 92 -10.67 -12.69 -8.77
N LYS A 93 -11.71 -12.71 -9.59
CA LYS A 93 -13.03 -13.22 -9.20
C LYS A 93 -13.22 -14.61 -9.78
N LYS A 94 -13.42 -15.57 -8.89
CA LYS A 94 -13.63 -16.99 -9.20
C LYS A 94 -15.12 -17.33 -9.19
N SER A 95 -15.57 -18.23 -10.07
CA SER A 95 -16.90 -18.85 -10.01
C SER A 95 -17.12 -19.66 -8.70
N LYS A 96 -18.38 -20.07 -8.45
CA LYS A 96 -18.81 -20.71 -7.19
C LYS A 96 -18.21 -22.11 -6.93
N HIS A 97 -17.54 -22.74 -7.90
CA HIS A 97 -17.05 -24.12 -7.75
C HIS A 97 -15.75 -24.27 -6.94
N ASN A 98 -15.40 -25.54 -6.67
CA ASN A 98 -14.24 -26.03 -5.92
C ASN A 98 -12.90 -25.54 -6.50
N ASN A 99 -12.27 -24.55 -5.86
CA ASN A 99 -11.08 -23.83 -6.34
C ASN A 99 -9.77 -24.30 -5.67
N LYS A 100 -9.59 -25.62 -5.58
CA LYS A 100 -8.51 -26.24 -4.79
C LYS A 100 -7.14 -26.27 -5.49
N ASN A 101 -7.09 -26.00 -6.79
CA ASN A 101 -5.85 -26.14 -7.55
C ASN A 101 -5.12 -24.80 -7.70
N PRO A 102 -3.78 -24.80 -7.56
CA PRO A 102 -2.98 -23.66 -7.99
C PRO A 102 -3.09 -23.51 -9.51
N PHE A 103 -2.98 -22.29 -10.00
CA PHE A 103 -3.06 -22.01 -11.43
C PHE A 103 -2.08 -20.93 -11.83
N THR A 104 -1.70 -20.91 -13.10
CA THR A 104 -0.71 -19.99 -13.65
C THR A 104 -1.40 -18.91 -14.47
N LEU A 105 -1.01 -17.65 -14.24
CA LEU A 105 -1.62 -16.45 -14.80
C LEU A 105 -0.52 -15.47 -15.22
N THR A 106 -0.75 -14.75 -16.32
CA THR A 106 0.03 -13.57 -16.71
C THR A 106 -0.38 -12.36 -15.89
N CYS A 107 0.58 -11.67 -15.27
CA CYS A 107 0.33 -10.44 -14.52
C CYS A 107 -0.34 -9.38 -15.43
N PRO A 108 -1.50 -8.83 -15.03
CA PRO A 108 -2.22 -7.86 -15.86
C PRO A 108 -1.54 -6.51 -15.99
N ASP A 109 -0.53 -6.21 -15.16
CA ASP A 109 0.18 -4.93 -15.17
C ASP A 109 1.50 -4.97 -15.96
N CYS A 110 2.22 -6.10 -15.92
CA CYS A 110 3.57 -6.19 -16.50
C CYS A 110 3.81 -7.39 -17.42
N GLY A 111 2.87 -8.32 -17.55
CA GLY A 111 3.02 -9.46 -18.47
C GLY A 111 3.87 -10.61 -17.93
N THR A 112 4.43 -10.50 -16.72
CA THR A 112 5.17 -11.61 -16.11
C THR A 112 4.22 -12.73 -15.70
N THR A 113 4.56 -13.97 -16.06
CA THR A 113 3.80 -15.17 -15.68
C THR A 113 4.15 -15.62 -14.27
N GLY A 114 3.14 -15.98 -13.47
CA GLY A 114 3.32 -16.48 -12.11
C GLY A 114 2.24 -17.49 -11.70
N THR A 115 2.52 -18.26 -10.64
CA THR A 115 1.58 -19.25 -10.10
C THR A 115 0.83 -18.67 -8.90
N ILE A 116 -0.50 -18.70 -8.98
CA ILE A 116 -1.42 -18.30 -7.93
C ILE A 116 -1.75 -19.53 -7.07
N PRO A 117 -1.44 -19.51 -5.76
CA PRO A 117 -1.79 -20.61 -4.87
C PRO A 117 -3.30 -20.70 -4.68
N SER A 118 -3.81 -21.91 -4.39
CA SER A 118 -5.24 -22.13 -4.15
C SER A 118 -5.75 -21.43 -2.89
N LYS A 119 -4.87 -21.23 -1.90
CA LYS A 119 -5.11 -20.46 -0.68
C LYS A 119 -4.12 -19.30 -0.59
N PRO A 120 -4.50 -18.08 -0.97
CA PRO A 120 -3.64 -16.91 -0.75
C PRO A 120 -3.53 -16.60 0.74
N SER A 121 -2.33 -16.32 1.22
CA SER A 121 -2.02 -16.11 2.64
C SER A 121 -1.96 -14.64 3.07
N GLN A 122 -2.37 -13.68 2.22
CA GLN A 122 -2.15 -12.26 2.49
C GLN A 122 -3.36 -11.39 2.16
N ILE A 123 -3.69 -10.51 3.11
CA ILE A 123 -4.65 -9.42 2.96
C ILE A 123 -3.87 -8.18 2.49
N ILE A 124 -4.25 -7.62 1.34
CA ILE A 124 -3.70 -6.36 0.85
C ILE A 124 -4.54 -5.24 1.47
N GLU A 125 -3.94 -4.44 2.35
CA GLU A 125 -4.65 -3.44 3.18
C GLU A 125 -5.03 -2.14 2.43
N GLU A 126 -4.38 -1.84 1.30
CA GLU A 126 -4.64 -0.65 0.48
C GLU A 126 -4.88 -1.08 -0.98
N ILE A 127 -6.13 -1.02 -1.43
CA ILE A 127 -6.53 -1.25 -2.82
C ILE A 127 -6.78 0.12 -3.46
N PRO A 128 -6.13 0.45 -4.59
CA PRO A 128 -6.38 1.69 -5.32
C PRO A 128 -7.85 1.85 -5.75
N GLU A 129 -8.35 3.08 -5.84
CA GLU A 129 -9.76 3.33 -6.24
C GLU A 129 -10.01 3.05 -7.74
N LYS A 130 -8.98 3.22 -8.58
CA LYS A 130 -9.09 3.01 -10.03
C LYS A 130 -9.12 1.52 -10.35
N LYS A 131 -10.13 1.08 -11.11
CA LYS A 131 -10.27 -0.29 -11.63
C LYS A 131 -10.16 -0.31 -13.14
N SER A 132 -9.40 -1.25 -13.68
CA SER A 132 -9.38 -1.53 -15.12
C SER A 132 -10.63 -2.30 -15.58
N ILE A 133 -10.77 -2.41 -16.90
CA ILE A 133 -11.74 -3.30 -17.54
C ILE A 133 -11.39 -4.74 -17.17
N ASN A 134 -12.41 -5.54 -16.83
CA ASN A 134 -12.24 -6.95 -16.54
C ASN A 134 -12.05 -7.78 -17.81
N LYS A 135 -11.25 -8.84 -17.70
CA LYS A 135 -11.15 -9.89 -18.71
C LYS A 135 -11.67 -11.20 -18.17
N ASN A 136 -12.47 -11.87 -18.99
CA ASN A 136 -13.11 -13.11 -18.64
C ASN A 136 -12.39 -14.27 -19.32
N PHE A 137 -12.19 -15.34 -18.58
CA PHE A 137 -11.57 -16.56 -19.07
C PHE A 137 -12.46 -17.74 -18.71
N LYS A 138 -12.69 -18.63 -19.67
CA LYS A 138 -13.52 -19.83 -19.49
C LYS A 138 -12.71 -21.08 -19.81
N CYS A 139 -12.79 -22.07 -18.94
CA CYS A 139 -12.20 -23.38 -19.18
C CYS A 139 -13.10 -24.18 -20.12
N GLU A 140 -12.55 -24.66 -21.22
CA GLU A 140 -13.30 -25.49 -22.18
C GLU A 140 -13.60 -26.90 -21.62
N THR A 141 -12.77 -27.40 -20.71
CA THR A 141 -12.95 -28.74 -20.12
C THR A 141 -14.08 -28.80 -19.11
N CYS A 142 -14.16 -27.85 -18.17
CA CYS A 142 -15.16 -27.89 -17.09
C CYS A 142 -16.20 -26.76 -17.15
N GLY A 143 -16.09 -25.83 -18.10
CA GLY A 143 -17.03 -24.72 -18.28
C GLY A 143 -16.92 -23.61 -17.24
N GLU A 144 -16.08 -23.77 -16.21
CA GLU A 144 -15.87 -22.78 -15.17
C GLU A 144 -15.12 -21.56 -15.68
N TRP A 145 -15.38 -20.41 -15.07
CA TRP A 145 -14.82 -19.13 -15.48
C TRP A 145 -14.10 -18.41 -14.35
N ILE A 146 -13.17 -17.55 -14.74
CA ILE A 146 -12.53 -16.57 -13.87
C ILE A 146 -12.54 -15.19 -14.54
N MET A 147 -12.60 -14.15 -13.71
CA MET A 147 -12.40 -12.77 -14.16
C MET A 147 -11.15 -12.19 -13.52
N VAL A 148 -10.37 -11.45 -14.30
CA VAL A 148 -9.13 -10.80 -13.87
C VAL A 148 -9.17 -9.32 -14.26
N TRP A 149 -8.74 -8.44 -13.36
CA TRP A 149 -8.54 -7.02 -13.63
C TRP A 149 -7.41 -6.44 -12.78
N ALA A 150 -6.74 -5.42 -13.30
CA ALA A 150 -5.78 -4.58 -12.58
C ALA A 150 -6.49 -3.53 -11.69
N GLU A 151 -5.89 -3.25 -10.55
CA GLU A 151 -6.26 -2.22 -9.57
C GLU A 151 -5.17 -1.13 -9.59
N GLY A 152 -5.53 0.11 -9.90
CA GLY A 152 -4.62 1.26 -9.98
C GLY A 152 -3.94 1.46 -11.34
N ALA A 153 -4.04 0.51 -12.26
CA ALA A 153 -3.46 0.56 -13.60
C ALA A 153 -4.47 0.08 -14.65
N ASP A 154 -4.13 0.31 -15.94
CA ASP A 154 -4.87 -0.24 -17.06
C ASP A 154 -4.32 -1.62 -17.41
N ILE A 155 -5.20 -2.52 -17.84
CA ILE A 155 -4.87 -3.91 -18.10
C ILE A 155 -4.09 -4.04 -19.42
N ILE A 156 -2.96 -4.75 -19.43
CA ILE A 156 -2.26 -5.06 -20.68
C ILE A 156 -3.15 -5.93 -21.58
N SER A 157 -3.01 -5.82 -22.90
CA SER A 157 -3.87 -6.53 -23.86
C SER A 157 -3.67 -8.05 -23.87
N ASP A 158 -2.46 -8.52 -23.54
CA ASP A 158 -2.04 -9.91 -23.66
C ASP A 158 -1.95 -10.60 -22.29
N ILE A 159 -3.05 -11.21 -21.85
CA ILE A 159 -3.14 -11.90 -20.56
C ILE A 159 -3.69 -13.28 -20.82
N HIS A 160 -3.02 -14.27 -20.24
CA HIS A 160 -3.31 -15.68 -20.40
C HIS A 160 -3.47 -16.37 -19.06
N VAL A 161 -4.24 -17.46 -19.06
CA VAL A 161 -4.48 -18.28 -17.87
C VAL A 161 -4.19 -19.71 -18.26
N PHE A 162 -2.95 -20.14 -18.02
CA PHE A 162 -2.39 -21.39 -18.53
C PHE A 162 -2.90 -22.66 -17.83
N SER A 163 -3.72 -22.50 -16.80
CA SER A 163 -4.33 -23.65 -16.12
C SER A 163 -5.64 -23.30 -15.43
N CYS A 164 -6.55 -24.27 -15.40
CA CYS A 164 -7.84 -24.11 -14.77
C CYS A 164 -7.74 -24.35 -13.24
N PRO A 165 -8.14 -23.39 -12.39
CA PRO A 165 -8.13 -23.56 -10.93
C PRO A 165 -9.15 -24.57 -10.40
N TYR A 166 -10.03 -25.09 -11.26
CA TYR A 166 -11.12 -26.02 -10.90
C TYR A 166 -10.78 -27.47 -11.26
N CYS A 167 -10.60 -27.77 -12.54
CA CYS A 167 -10.28 -29.13 -13.00
C CYS A 167 -8.78 -29.43 -13.04
N GLY A 168 -7.92 -28.43 -12.90
CA GLY A 168 -6.46 -28.60 -12.91
C GLY A 168 -5.86 -28.84 -14.30
N THR A 169 -6.66 -28.77 -15.38
CA THR A 169 -6.16 -28.87 -16.76
C THR A 169 -5.12 -27.79 -17.02
N LYS A 170 -3.94 -28.18 -17.52
CA LYS A 170 -2.84 -27.29 -17.92
C LYS A 170 -2.97 -26.86 -19.38
N GLN A 171 -4.10 -26.26 -19.70
CA GLN A 171 -4.37 -25.68 -21.01
C GLN A 171 -4.74 -24.22 -20.79
N ASP A 172 -4.39 -23.39 -21.77
CA ASP A 172 -4.77 -21.98 -21.75
C ASP A 172 -6.28 -21.84 -21.79
N MET A 173 -6.83 -20.99 -20.92
CA MET A 173 -8.26 -20.76 -20.86
C MET A 173 -8.70 -19.82 -21.98
N HIS A 174 -9.85 -20.11 -22.58
CA HIS A 174 -10.40 -19.31 -23.65
C HIS A 174 -10.87 -17.94 -23.11
N ARG A 175 -10.39 -16.86 -23.74
CA ARG A 175 -10.79 -15.49 -23.40
C ARG A 175 -12.16 -15.19 -24.00
N THR A 176 -13.12 -14.81 -23.16
CA THR A 176 -14.50 -14.44 -23.56
C THR A 176 -14.71 -12.93 -23.59
#